data_AF-A0A2E5YBK0-F1
#
_entry.id   AF-A0A2E5YBK0-F1
#
_cell.length_a   1.000
_cell.length_b   1.000
_cell.length_c   1.000
_cell.angle_alpha   90.00
_cell.angle_beta   90.00
_cell.angle_gamma   90.00
#
_symmetry.space_group_name_H-M   'P 1'
#
loop_
_entity.id
_entity.type
_entity.pdbx_description
1 polymer ?
#
loop_
_entity_poly.entity_id
_entity_poly.type
_entity_poly.pdbx_seq_one_letter_code
_entity_poly.pdbx_strand_id
1 'polypeptide(L)'
;MEITKASIRERLVVDVNVRMADPQDFDFTPRASLDGSTLTLLNDGSEDSTTFELDPEQITTAERDRMLELRVKLSVEGMHGVLTHKNPKPMTGPNSKKLAEPRWKTLLPLSI
;
A
#
# COMPACT_ATOMS: atom_id res chain seq x y z
N MET A 1 -7.05 3.75 0.34
CA MET A 1 -6.01 2.68 0.42
C MET A 1 -6.60 1.43 1.09
N GLU A 2 -6.03 0.24 0.88
CA GLU A 2 -6.57 -1.02 1.42
C GLU A 2 -5.48 -2.02 1.83
N ILE A 3 -5.53 -2.52 3.07
CA ILE A 3 -4.69 -3.64 3.51
C ILE A 3 -5.25 -4.94 2.94
N THR A 4 -4.44 -5.65 2.17
CA THR A 4 -4.84 -6.91 1.52
C THR A 4 -4.44 -8.14 2.31
N LYS A 5 -3.35 -8.06 3.09
CA LYS A 5 -2.81 -9.18 3.83
C LYS A 5 -1.85 -8.72 4.93
N ALA A 6 -1.92 -9.36 6.09
CA ALA A 6 -0.86 -9.37 7.10
C ALA A 6 -0.24 -10.77 7.19
N SER A 7 1.08 -10.85 7.38
CA SER A 7 1.79 -12.12 7.57
C SER A 7 3.07 -11.96 8.35
N ILE A 8 3.52 -13.02 9.01
CA ILE A 8 4.79 -13.04 9.75
C ILE A 8 5.88 -13.62 8.86
N ARG A 9 7.03 -12.93 8.79
CA ARG A 9 8.28 -13.48 8.24
C ARG A 9 9.40 -13.31 9.27
N GLU A 10 10.32 -12.38 9.03
CA GLU A 10 11.27 -11.91 10.06
C GLU A 10 10.61 -10.92 11.03
N ARG A 11 9.63 -10.16 10.51
CA ARG A 11 8.80 -9.18 11.21
C ARG A 11 7.37 -9.24 10.66
N LEU A 12 6.47 -8.43 11.20
CA LEU A 12 5.14 -8.25 10.62
C LEU A 12 5.28 -7.63 9.22
N VAL A 13 4.73 -8.31 8.21
CA VAL A 13 4.69 -7.87 6.81
C VAL A 13 3.25 -7.57 6.44
N VAL A 14 3.01 -6.37 5.93
CA VAL A 14 1.67 -5.89 5.54
C VAL A 14 1.67 -5.54 4.06
N ASP A 15 0.82 -6.20 3.28
CA ASP A 15 0.62 -5.94 1.85
C ASP A 15 -0.53 -4.94 1.67
N VAL A 16 -0.27 -3.80 1.03
CA VAL A 16 -1.24 -2.71 0.85
C VAL A 16 -1.36 -2.31 -0.60
N ASN A 17 -2.61 -2.15 -1.03
CA ASN A 17 -2.96 -1.54 -2.31
C ASN A 17 -3.25 -0.04 -2.09
N VAL A 18 -2.48 0.79 -2.78
CA VAL A 18 -2.66 2.25 -2.78
C VAL A 18 -3.20 2.64 -4.15
N ARG A 19 -4.32 3.37 -4.15
CA ARG A 19 -4.90 3.97 -5.34
C ARG A 19 -4.67 5.47 -5.26
N MET A 20 -4.03 6.02 -6.28
CA MET A 20 -4.01 7.47 -6.46
C MET A 20 -5.19 7.84 -7.35
N ALA A 21 -6.09 8.65 -6.82
CA ALA A 21 -7.28 9.13 -7.53
C ALA A 21 -7.10 10.59 -7.97
N ASP A 22 -6.39 11.40 -7.18
CA ASP A 22 -6.09 12.80 -7.47
C ASP A 22 -4.58 13.01 -7.72
N PRO A 23 -4.17 13.94 -8.60
CA PRO A 23 -2.77 14.32 -8.75
C PRO A 23 -2.08 14.78 -7.46
N GLN A 24 -2.82 15.27 -6.46
CA GLN A 24 -2.31 15.64 -5.14
C GLN A 24 -1.95 14.43 -4.26
N ASP A 25 -2.39 13.22 -4.61
CA ASP A 25 -2.08 11.98 -3.88
C ASP A 25 -0.65 11.47 -4.13
N PHE A 26 0.19 12.26 -4.81
CA PHE A 26 1.54 11.86 -5.20
C PHE A 26 2.48 11.65 -4.02
N ASP A 27 2.20 12.34 -2.91
CA ASP A 27 2.95 12.23 -1.67
C ASP A 27 2.32 11.17 -0.75
N PHE A 28 2.64 9.91 -1.02
CA PHE A 28 2.25 8.81 -0.15
C PHE A 28 3.28 8.64 0.97
N THR A 29 2.96 9.20 2.14
CA THR A 29 3.73 9.15 3.38
C THR A 29 2.96 8.36 4.46
N PRO A 30 3.05 7.03 4.46
CA PRO A 30 2.26 6.18 5.36
C PRO A 30 2.79 6.18 6.80
N ARG A 31 1.87 6.15 7.76
CA ARG A 31 2.10 6.01 9.20
C ARG A 31 1.29 4.84 9.74
N ALA A 32 1.90 4.03 10.60
CA ALA A 32 1.26 2.86 11.18
C ALA A 32 1.12 3.01 12.70
N SER A 33 -0.04 2.65 13.23
CA SER A 33 -0.30 2.56 14.66
C SER A 33 -0.97 1.24 15.01
N LEU A 34 -0.72 0.74 16.22
CA LEU A 34 -1.30 -0.49 16.73
C LEU A 34 -2.04 -0.17 18.03
N ASP A 35 -3.35 -0.41 18.06
CA ASP A 35 -4.17 -0.30 19.27
C ASP A 35 -4.75 -1.68 19.60
N GLY A 36 -4.19 -2.33 20.63
CA GLY A 36 -4.51 -3.70 20.97
C GLY A 36 -4.24 -4.68 19.82
N SER A 37 -5.31 -5.18 19.19
CA SER A 37 -5.27 -6.09 18.04
C SER A 37 -5.45 -5.41 16.69
N THR A 38 -5.82 -4.12 16.68
CA THR A 38 -6.18 -3.41 15.47
C THR A 38 -4.99 -2.61 14.94
N LEU A 39 -4.47 -3.03 13.78
CA LEU A 39 -3.50 -2.26 13.02
C LEU A 39 -4.22 -1.17 12.23
N THR A 40 -3.79 0.07 12.40
CA THR A 40 -4.26 1.21 11.60
C THR A 40 -3.12 1.75 10.74
N LEU A 41 -3.40 1.95 9.45
CA LEU A 41 -2.50 2.60 8.52
C LEU A 41 -3.16 3.88 7.99
N LEU A 42 -2.48 5.00 8.17
CA LEU A 42 -2.90 6.33 7.77
C LEU A 42 -1.89 6.88 6.76
N ASN A 43 -2.34 7.58 5.73
CA ASN A 43 -1.44 8.39 4.91
C ASN A 43 -1.38 9.83 5.45
N ASP A 44 -0.18 10.36 5.67
CA ASP A 44 -0.01 11.71 6.19
C ASP A 44 -0.58 12.75 5.21
N GLY A 45 -1.31 13.74 5.75
CA GLY A 45 -1.96 14.76 4.94
C GLY A 45 -3.25 14.30 4.21
N SER A 46 -3.69 13.05 4.38
CA SER A 46 -5.03 12.62 3.94
C SER A 46 -5.87 12.06 5.09
N GLU A 47 -7.19 12.11 4.94
CA GLU A 47 -8.13 11.47 5.88
C GLU A 47 -8.28 9.96 5.60
N ASP A 48 -7.60 9.45 4.58
CA ASP A 48 -7.65 8.05 4.18
C ASP A 48 -6.88 7.18 5.19
N SER A 49 -7.64 6.43 5.98
CA SER A 49 -7.13 5.39 6.87
C SER A 49 -7.70 4.02 6.52
N THR A 50 -6.95 2.97 6.83
CA THR A 50 -7.39 1.59 6.68
C THR A 50 -6.99 0.80 7.91
N THR A 51 -7.88 -0.05 8.40
CA THR A 51 -7.66 -0.89 9.57
C THR A 51 -7.61 -2.36 9.19
N PHE A 52 -6.89 -3.15 9.97
CA PHE A 52 -6.80 -4.59 9.80
C PHE A 52 -6.66 -5.27 11.15
N GLU A 53 -7.44 -6.33 11.37
CA GLU A 53 -7.40 -7.09 12.61
C GLU A 53 -6.27 -8.11 12.58
N LEU A 54 -5.37 -8.03 13.56
CA LEU A 54 -4.21 -8.93 13.65
C LEU A 54 -4.51 -10.15 14.52
N ASP A 55 -3.95 -11.28 14.11
CA ASP A 55 -3.97 -12.50 14.92
C ASP A 55 -3.03 -12.38 16.13
N PRO A 56 -3.23 -13.15 17.22
CA PRO A 56 -2.39 -13.06 18.43
C PRO A 56 -0.88 -13.20 18.20
N GLU A 57 -0.48 -14.08 17.27
CA GLU A 57 0.94 -14.24 16.89
C GLU A 57 1.48 -13.00 16.16
N GLN A 58 0.65 -12.35 15.36
CA GLN A 58 1.00 -11.14 14.61
C GLN A 58 1.16 -9.94 15.56
N ILE A 59 0.26 -9.82 16.54
CA ILE A 59 0.34 -8.80 17.61
C ILE A 59 1.63 -8.96 18.39
N THR A 60 1.91 -10.18 18.87
CA THR A 60 3.13 -10.48 19.64
C THR A 60 4.40 -10.12 18.85
N THR A 61 4.40 -10.39 17.55
CA THR A 61 5.53 -10.02 16.67
C THR A 61 5.64 -8.50 16.51
N ALA A 62 4.51 -7.81 16.31
CA ALA A 62 4.46 -6.36 16.13
C ALA A 62 4.93 -5.59 17.37
N GLU A 63 4.49 -6.01 18.57
CA GLU A 63 4.90 -5.42 19.85
C GLU A 63 6.40 -5.65 20.13
N ARG A 64 6.93 -6.82 19.75
CA ARG A 64 8.35 -7.17 19.92
C ARG A 64 9.25 -6.31 19.05
N ASP A 65 8.92 -6.18 17.76
CA ASP A 65 9.76 -5.47 16.78
C ASP A 65 9.56 -3.95 16.80
N ARG A 66 8.37 -3.47 17.21
CA ARG A 66 7.93 -2.06 17.14
C ARG A 66 8.08 -1.43 15.75
N MET A 67 8.19 -2.26 14.73
CA MET A 67 8.32 -1.88 13.32
C MET A 67 7.65 -2.94 12.45
N LEU A 68 7.13 -2.53 11.29
CA LEU A 68 6.60 -3.45 10.28
C LEU A 68 7.23 -3.20 8.91
N GLU A 69 7.23 -4.24 8.08
CA GLU A 69 7.53 -4.14 6.65
C GLU A 69 6.24 -3.88 5.89
N LEU A 70 6.11 -2.68 5.33
CA LEU A 70 5.01 -2.33 4.44
C LEU A 70 5.41 -2.64 2.99
N ARG A 71 4.58 -3.43 2.31
CA ARG A 71 4.71 -3.74 0.90
C ARG A 71 3.61 -3.03 0.13
N VAL A 72 4.01 -2.04 -0.65
CA VAL A 72 3.05 -1.22 -1.38
C VAL A 72 2.94 -1.70 -2.80
N LYS A 73 1.69 -1.87 -3.25
CA LYS A 73 1.32 -1.96 -4.65
C LYS A 73 0.55 -0.70 -5.00
N LEU A 74 1.12 0.11 -5.88
CA LEU A 74 0.52 1.36 -6.30
C LEU A 74 -0.21 1.18 -7.64
N SER A 75 -1.43 1.70 -7.69
CA SER A 75 -2.26 1.79 -8.89
C SER A 75 -2.70 3.23 -9.11
N VAL A 76 -2.62 3.68 -10.36
CA VAL A 76 -3.06 5.00 -10.78
C VAL A 76 -4.34 4.84 -11.57
N GLU A 77 -5.44 5.39 -11.07
CA GLU A 77 -6.74 5.38 -11.73
C GLU A 77 -7.11 6.82 -12.11
N GLY A 78 -7.77 7.04 -13.25
CA GLY A 78 -8.27 8.38 -13.62
C GLY A 78 -7.23 9.41 -14.12
N MET A 79 -5.94 9.32 -13.78
CA MET A 79 -4.89 10.26 -14.23
C MET A 79 -4.39 10.04 -15.66
N HIS A 80 -5.24 9.51 -16.54
CA HIS A 80 -4.93 9.33 -17.95
C HIS A 80 -5.52 10.52 -18.71
N GLY A 81 -4.71 11.55 -18.98
CA GLY A 81 -5.10 12.55 -19.96
C GLY A 81 -5.49 11.87 -21.28
N VAL A 82 -6.55 12.33 -21.94
CA VAL A 82 -6.90 11.82 -23.27
C VAL A 82 -5.85 12.32 -24.25
N LEU A 83 -4.88 11.49 -24.59
CA LEU A 83 -3.92 11.79 -25.65
C LEU A 83 -4.69 12.01 -26.96
N THR A 84 -4.57 13.20 -27.54
CA THR A 84 -5.18 13.56 -28.84
C THR A 84 -4.49 12.87 -30.01
N HIS A 85 -3.20 12.59 -29.89
CA HIS A 85 -2.41 11.83 -30.85
C HIS A 85 -1.84 10.58 -30.18
N LYS A 86 -2.60 9.48 -30.22
CA LYS A 86 -2.18 8.19 -29.67
C LYS A 86 -1.39 7.42 -30.72
N ASN A 87 -0.10 7.21 -30.48
CA ASN A 87 0.55 6.04 -31.06
C ASN A 87 -0.11 4.80 -30.43
N PRO A 88 -0.61 3.84 -31.23
CA PRO A 88 -1.28 2.66 -30.69
C PRO A 88 -0.32 1.92 -29.76
N LYS A 89 -0.65 1.89 -28.47
CA LYS A 89 -0.10 0.95 -27.50
C LYS A 89 -1.09 -0.22 -27.46
N PRO A 90 -0.86 -1.34 -28.17
CA PRO A 90 -1.70 -2.51 -28.01
C PRO A 90 -1.50 -3.06 -26.59
N MET A 91 -2.30 -2.55 -25.64
CA MET A 91 -2.40 -3.05 -24.26
C MET A 91 -3.07 -4.43 -24.24
N THR A 92 -3.90 -4.72 -25.24
CA THR A 92 -4.64 -5.96 -25.42
C THR A 92 -4.22 -6.62 -26.72
N GLY A 93 -3.58 -7.78 -26.62
CA GLY A 93 -3.10 -8.57 -27.75
C GLY A 93 -2.11 -9.65 -27.30
N PRO A 94 -1.85 -10.69 -28.11
CA PRO A 94 -1.01 -11.83 -27.72
C PRO A 94 0.44 -11.45 -27.36
N ASN A 95 0.92 -10.27 -27.78
CA ASN A 95 2.26 -9.75 -27.49
C ASN A 95 2.23 -8.43 -26.70
N SER A 96 1.12 -8.11 -26.02
CA SER A 96 1.07 -6.88 -25.22
C SER A 96 1.97 -7.01 -23.99
N LYS A 97 2.84 -6.02 -23.77
CA LYS A 97 3.65 -5.94 -22.55
C LYS A 97 2.79 -5.30 -21.47
N LYS A 98 2.45 -6.06 -20.42
CA LYS A 98 1.76 -5.52 -19.23
C LYS A 98 2.59 -4.36 -18.69
N LEU A 99 1.94 -3.21 -18.45
CA LEU A 99 2.60 -2.07 -17.80
C LEU A 99 3.13 -2.54 -16.45
N ALA A 100 4.35 -2.11 -16.12
CA ALA A 100 4.93 -2.39 -14.82
C ALA A 100 4.05 -1.72 -13.75
N GLU A 101 3.54 -2.51 -12.81
CA GLU A 101 2.85 -2.01 -11.63
C GLU A 101 3.94 -1.54 -10.65
N PRO A 102 3.96 -0.26 -10.24
CA PRO A 102 4.92 0.23 -9.26
C PRO A 102 4.71 -0.49 -7.92
N ARG A 103 5.78 -1.12 -7.43
CA ARG A 103 5.81 -1.85 -6.17
C ARG A 103 7.08 -1.53 -5.43
N TRP A 104 6.98 -1.30 -4.13
CA TRP A 104 8.13 -1.10 -3.27
C TRP A 104 7.89 -1.65 -1.87
N LYS A 105 8.96 -1.70 -1.09
CA LYS A 105 8.94 -2.08 0.32
C LYS A 105 9.49 -0.94 1.14
N THR A 106 8.93 -0.73 2.32
CA THR A 106 9.46 0.23 3.30
C THR A 106 9.30 -0.33 4.71
N LEU A 107 10.08 0.20 5.65
CA LEU A 107 9.95 -0.11 7.07
C LEU A 107 9.26 1.06 7.75
N LEU A 108 8.21 0.77 8.50
CA LEU A 108 7.48 1.77 9.26
C LEU A 108 7.60 1.50 10.75
N PRO A 109 7.92 2.52 11.57
CA PRO A 109 7.78 2.40 13.01
C PRO A 109 6.30 2.27 13.37
N LEU A 110 6.03 1.48 14.42
CA LEU A 110 4.69 1.38 15.02
C LEU A 110 4.57 2.38 16.16
N SER A 111 3.59 3.26 16.07
CA SER A 111 3.09 4.00 17.22
C SER A 111 2.15 3.09 18.02
N ILE A 112 2.49 2.83 19.28
CA ILE A 112 1.72 2.00 20.22
C ILE A 112 1.22 2.92 21.33
#